data_AF-A0A7X8UNS4-F1
#
_entry.id   AF-A0A7X8UNS4-F1
#
_cell.length_a   1.000
_cell.length_b   1.000
_cell.length_c   1.000
_cell.angle_alpha   90.00
_cell.angle_beta   90.00
_cell.angle_gamma   90.00
#
_symmetry.space_group_name_H-M   'P 1'
#
loop_
_entity.id
_entity.type
_entity.pdbx_description
1 polymer ?
#
loop_
_entity_poly.entity_id
_entity_poly.type
_entity_poly.pdbx_seq_one_letter_code
_entity_poly.pdbx_strand_id
1 'polypeptide(L)'
;MNVQSENGNEFAVALRSAQKARNIALVVLAAALVSQIVVFSMVRWGGWLDDAWKPALLSDPVAATEPASQPAQVEAEGLDAGQRRELLNWILAAGKFFGFASSAFLCVVLAFALSFVMLGRLGGTASMAGAFFWSVVLLAALTPWQQIYAGSFACGASFNLGELESHLRAVKPEWGGAETSLLRHLHVYVRFFMYPLATVMLSVVVCAKTLIGSKRSEKILPVNETSSSEQSQ
;
A
#
# COMPACT_ATOMS: atom_id res chain seq x y z
N MET A 1 -33.82 38.00 2.96
CA MET A 1 -32.91 37.30 3.90
C MET A 1 -32.76 35.85 3.45
N ASN A 2 -31.88 35.58 2.47
CA ASN A 2 -31.63 34.23 1.94
C ASN A 2 -30.13 33.82 1.96
N VAL A 3 -29.25 34.70 2.44
CA VAL A 3 -27.78 34.51 2.37
C VAL A 3 -27.28 33.41 3.34
N GLN A 4 -28.05 33.10 4.39
CA GLN A 4 -27.64 32.10 5.40
C GLN A 4 -27.86 30.66 4.96
N SER A 5 -28.83 30.38 4.08
CA SER A 5 -29.08 29.01 3.58
C SER A 5 -28.09 28.59 2.49
N GLU A 6 -27.62 29.54 1.68
CA GLU A 6 -26.68 29.28 0.58
C GLU A 6 -25.31 28.78 1.10
N ASN A 7 -24.75 29.45 2.12
CA ASN A 7 -23.47 29.07 2.72
C ASN A 7 -23.47 27.68 3.38
N GLY A 8 -24.61 27.25 3.94
CA GLY A 8 -24.72 25.93 4.58
C GLY A 8 -24.61 24.77 3.59
N ASN A 9 -25.19 24.94 2.40
CA ASN A 9 -25.14 23.92 1.34
C ASN A 9 -23.73 23.77 0.76
N GLU A 10 -23.00 24.87 0.55
CA GLU A 10 -21.62 24.82 0.03
C GLU A 10 -20.68 24.05 0.97
N PHE A 11 -20.80 24.28 2.29
CA PHE A 11 -20.01 23.59 3.30
C PHE A 11 -20.28 22.07 3.31
N ALA A 12 -21.54 21.66 3.22
CA ALA A 12 -21.91 20.25 3.16
C ALA A 12 -21.36 19.55 1.90
N VAL A 13 -21.39 20.23 0.75
CA VAL A 13 -20.81 19.73 -0.50
C VAL A 13 -19.30 19.58 -0.39
N ALA A 14 -18.60 20.57 0.19
CA ALA A 14 -17.16 20.52 0.41
C ALA A 14 -16.74 19.34 1.30
N LEU A 15 -17.46 19.10 2.41
CA LEU A 15 -17.20 17.96 3.30
C LEU A 15 -17.41 16.61 2.60
N ARG A 16 -18.49 16.46 1.81
CA ARG A 16 -18.75 15.23 1.04
C ARG A 16 -17.66 14.98 0.00
N SER A 17 -17.17 16.02 -0.66
CA SER A 17 -16.06 15.91 -1.60
C SER A 17 -14.78 15.44 -0.92
N ALA A 18 -14.43 16.02 0.24
CA ALA A 18 -13.28 15.59 1.04
C ALA A 18 -13.39 14.13 1.49
N GLN A 19 -14.58 13.67 1.89
CA GLN A 19 -14.81 12.27 2.25
C GLN A 19 -14.63 11.31 1.07
N LYS A 20 -15.09 11.68 -0.12
CA LYS A 20 -14.88 10.89 -1.34
C LYS A 20 -13.39 10.81 -1.69
N ALA A 21 -12.70 11.95 -1.70
CA ALA A 21 -11.26 12.02 -1.97
C ALA A 21 -10.46 11.14 -1.00
N ARG A 22 -10.81 11.16 0.29
CA ARG A 22 -10.22 10.29 1.32
C ARG A 22 -10.41 8.80 1.00
N ASN A 23 -11.62 8.39 0.65
CA ASN A 23 -11.91 6.98 0.35
C ASN A 23 -11.14 6.51 -0.90
N ILE A 24 -11.05 7.34 -1.94
CA ILE A 24 -10.24 7.04 -3.13
C ILE A 24 -8.76 6.88 -2.74
N ALA A 25 -8.21 7.80 -1.96
CA ALA A 25 -6.83 7.73 -1.50
C ALA A 25 -6.54 6.45 -0.70
N LEU A 26 -7.48 6.02 0.16
CA LEU A 26 -7.35 4.76 0.90
C LEU A 26 -7.39 3.53 -0.01
N VAL A 27 -8.25 3.50 -1.03
CA VAL A 27 -8.33 2.40 -1.99
C VAL A 27 -7.03 2.29 -2.80
N VAL A 28 -6.51 3.42 -3.31
CA VAL A 28 -5.24 3.45 -4.04
C VAL A 28 -4.09 3.00 -3.14
N LEU A 29 -4.05 3.46 -1.89
CA LEU A 29 -3.04 3.03 -0.92
C LEU A 29 -3.12 1.52 -0.63
N ALA A 30 -4.32 0.99 -0.39
CA ALA A 30 -4.51 -0.43 -0.14
C ALA A 30 -4.10 -1.27 -1.35
N ALA A 31 -4.46 -0.86 -2.57
CA ALA A 31 -4.06 -1.54 -3.79
C ALA A 31 -2.53 -1.56 -3.97
N ALA A 32 -1.85 -0.44 -3.67
CA ALA A 32 -0.40 -0.34 -3.71
C ALA A 32 0.31 -1.23 -2.67
N LEU A 33 -0.28 -1.40 -1.48
CA LEU A 33 0.26 -2.30 -0.46
C LEU A 33 0.02 -3.77 -0.78
N VAL A 34 -1.18 -4.10 -1.26
CA VAL A 34 -1.53 -5.46 -1.69
C VAL A 34 -0.66 -5.90 -2.85
N SER A 35 -0.38 -5.02 -3.82
CA SER A 35 0.51 -5.36 -4.94
C SER A 35 1.92 -5.71 -4.46
N GLN A 36 2.46 -5.04 -3.42
CA GLN A 36 3.75 -5.39 -2.83
C GLN A 36 3.73 -6.78 -2.17
N ILE A 37 2.68 -7.10 -1.41
CA ILE A 37 2.52 -8.43 -0.79
C ILE A 37 2.42 -9.52 -1.87
N VAL A 38 1.66 -9.26 -2.93
CA VAL A 38 1.50 -10.19 -4.06
C VAL A 38 2.84 -10.40 -4.78
N VAL A 39 3.58 -9.33 -5.07
CA VAL A 39 4.91 -9.43 -5.70
C VAL A 39 5.86 -10.25 -4.82
N PHE A 40 5.94 -9.96 -3.52
CA PHE A 40 6.74 -10.77 -2.61
C PHE A 40 6.35 -12.25 -2.67
N SER A 41 5.04 -12.53 -2.68
CA SER A 41 4.52 -13.90 -2.71
C SER A 41 4.87 -14.63 -4.02
N MET A 42 4.72 -13.95 -5.16
CA MET A 42 5.06 -14.48 -6.47
C MET A 42 6.57 -14.80 -6.57
N VAL A 43 7.42 -13.92 -6.06
CA VAL A 43 8.88 -14.14 -6.07
C VAL A 43 9.29 -15.25 -5.11
N ARG A 44 8.69 -15.28 -3.91
CA ARG A 44 9.08 -16.22 -2.86
C ARG A 44 8.62 -17.65 -3.11
N TRP A 45 7.38 -17.84 -3.56
CA TRP A 45 6.74 -19.15 -3.73
C TRP A 45 6.42 -19.50 -5.18
N GLY A 46 6.15 -18.50 -6.02
CA GLY A 46 5.81 -18.72 -7.44
C GLY A 46 7.02 -18.96 -8.34
N GLY A 47 8.24 -18.82 -7.83
CA GLY A 47 9.48 -19.04 -8.57
C GLY A 47 9.69 -18.12 -9.78
N TRP A 48 8.99 -16.98 -9.82
CA TRP A 48 8.99 -16.04 -10.94
C TRP A 48 10.38 -15.48 -11.32
N LEU A 49 11.34 -15.53 -10.39
CA LEU A 49 12.71 -15.09 -10.61
C LEU A 49 13.72 -16.24 -10.64
N ASP A 50 13.31 -17.49 -10.43
CA ASP A 50 14.25 -18.60 -10.25
C ASP A 50 15.04 -18.88 -11.54
N ASP A 51 14.43 -18.67 -12.72
CA ASP A 51 15.12 -18.83 -14.01
C ASP A 51 16.19 -17.76 -14.25
N ALA A 52 16.02 -16.55 -13.72
CA ALA A 52 17.01 -15.48 -13.83
C ALA A 52 18.25 -15.74 -12.96
N TRP A 53 18.12 -16.62 -11.96
CA TRP A 53 19.17 -16.92 -10.98
C TRP A 53 19.75 -18.33 -11.12
N LYS A 54 19.23 -19.18 -12.01
CA LYS A 54 19.92 -20.40 -12.44
C LYS A 54 21.25 -19.96 -13.06
N PRO A 55 22.37 -20.17 -12.36
CA PRO A 55 23.64 -19.69 -12.87
C PRO A 55 23.93 -20.46 -14.18
N ALA A 56 24.50 -19.77 -15.17
CA ALA A 56 25.03 -20.36 -16.40
C ALA A 56 26.20 -21.34 -16.15
N LEU A 57 26.27 -21.98 -14.98
CA LEU A 57 27.26 -22.97 -14.56
C LEU A 57 27.08 -24.34 -15.27
N LEU A 58 26.20 -24.43 -16.27
CA LEU A 58 26.15 -25.53 -17.25
C LEU A 58 26.39 -25.05 -18.68
N SER A 59 26.80 -23.80 -18.88
CA SER A 59 27.16 -23.26 -20.20
C SER A 59 28.68 -23.25 -20.35
N ASP A 60 29.27 -24.45 -20.43
CA ASP A 60 30.60 -24.70 -20.99
C ASP A 60 30.61 -26.13 -21.59
N PRO A 61 31.45 -26.42 -22.60
CA PRO A 61 31.09 -26.36 -24.01
C PRO A 61 30.65 -27.71 -24.60
N VAL A 62 30.01 -27.60 -25.76
CA VAL A 62 29.76 -28.66 -26.75
C VAL A 62 30.81 -29.79 -26.71
N ALA A 63 30.41 -30.95 -26.19
CA ALA A 63 30.99 -32.23 -26.57
C ALA A 63 29.96 -33.36 -26.41
N ALA A 64 29.85 -34.15 -27.48
CA ALA A 64 29.15 -35.42 -27.64
C ALA A 64 27.64 -35.37 -27.95
N THR A 65 27.39 -35.34 -29.25
CA THR A 65 26.27 -35.91 -30.01
C THR A 65 25.70 -37.19 -29.38
N GLU A 66 24.40 -37.19 -29.07
CA GLU A 66 23.51 -38.34 -29.29
C GLU A 66 22.04 -37.89 -29.36
N PRO A 67 21.24 -38.36 -30.33
CA PRO A 67 19.85 -37.96 -30.51
C PRO A 67 18.91 -38.94 -29.79
N ALA A 68 18.25 -38.50 -28.73
CA ALA A 68 17.16 -39.26 -28.13
C ALA A 68 16.01 -38.32 -27.72
N SER A 69 14.97 -38.39 -28.55
CA SER A 69 13.62 -37.86 -28.42
C SER A 69 13.14 -37.66 -26.97
N GLN A 70 13.12 -36.40 -26.52
CA GLN A 70 12.29 -35.97 -25.41
C GLN A 70 11.11 -35.17 -25.99
N PRO A 71 9.86 -35.46 -25.61
CA PRO A 71 8.71 -34.73 -26.12
C PRO A 71 8.82 -33.29 -25.64
N ALA A 72 8.81 -32.36 -26.59
CA ALA A 72 8.75 -30.93 -26.36
C ALA A 72 7.64 -30.66 -25.33
N GLN A 73 8.04 -30.38 -24.10
CA GLN A 73 7.19 -29.62 -23.19
C GLN A 73 6.92 -28.32 -23.92
N VAL A 74 5.67 -28.10 -24.28
CA VAL A 74 5.17 -26.84 -24.77
C VAL A 74 5.52 -25.81 -23.69
N GLU A 75 6.68 -25.15 -23.85
CA GLU A 75 6.98 -23.90 -23.20
C GLU A 75 5.83 -22.98 -23.58
N ALA A 76 4.85 -22.88 -22.68
CA ALA A 76 3.84 -21.85 -22.77
C ALA A 76 4.58 -20.53 -23.03
N GLU A 77 4.13 -19.75 -24.01
CA GLU A 77 4.58 -18.38 -24.32
C GLU A 77 4.53 -17.50 -23.04
N GLY A 78 5.50 -17.72 -22.17
CA GLY A 78 5.71 -16.99 -20.95
C GLY A 78 6.56 -15.78 -21.28
N LEU A 79 6.28 -14.67 -20.63
CA LEU A 79 7.15 -13.49 -20.67
C LEU A 79 8.60 -13.90 -20.39
N ASP A 80 9.51 -13.39 -21.22
CA ASP A 80 10.96 -13.60 -21.04
C ASP A 80 11.39 -13.22 -19.61
N ALA A 81 12.42 -13.89 -19.08
CA ALA A 81 12.91 -13.64 -17.73
C ALA A 81 13.29 -12.15 -17.52
N GLY A 82 13.85 -11.49 -18.54
CA GLY A 82 14.13 -10.07 -18.53
C GLY A 82 12.86 -9.22 -18.42
N GLN A 83 11.83 -9.55 -19.21
CA GLN A 83 10.54 -8.86 -19.19
C GLN A 83 9.80 -9.01 -17.85
N ARG A 84 9.81 -10.20 -17.25
CA ARG A 84 9.23 -10.43 -15.91
C ARG A 84 9.88 -9.57 -14.85
N ARG A 85 11.22 -9.47 -14.87
CA ARG A 85 11.98 -8.63 -13.94
C ARG A 85 11.66 -7.15 -14.09
N GLU A 86 11.59 -6.67 -15.34
CA GLU A 86 11.24 -5.28 -15.64
C GLU A 86 9.82 -4.96 -15.17
N LEU A 87 8.86 -5.86 -15.43
CA LEU A 87 7.49 -5.72 -14.96
C LEU A 87 7.41 -5.64 -13.43
N LEU A 88 8.11 -6.53 -12.71
CA LEU A 88 8.16 -6.50 -11.25
C LEU A 88 8.78 -5.20 -10.71
N ASN A 89 9.86 -4.74 -11.34
CA ASN A 89 10.52 -3.48 -10.98
C ASN A 89 9.56 -2.30 -11.16
N TRP A 90 8.83 -2.26 -12.28
CA TRP A 90 7.85 -1.22 -12.57
C TRP A 90 6.67 -1.25 -11.59
N ILE A 91 6.11 -2.43 -11.29
CA ILE A 91 5.01 -2.58 -10.32
C ILE A 91 5.44 -2.13 -8.92
N LEU A 92 6.65 -2.50 -8.47
CA LEU A 92 7.16 -2.10 -7.15
C LEU A 92 7.43 -0.60 -7.09
N ALA A 93 8.03 -0.01 -8.13
CA ALA A 93 8.28 1.42 -8.21
C ALA A 93 6.97 2.22 -8.21
N ALA A 94 5.99 1.80 -9.03
CA ALA A 94 4.66 2.40 -9.08
C ALA A 94 3.95 2.26 -7.72
N GLY A 95 3.95 1.06 -7.12
CA GLY A 95 3.36 0.82 -5.81
C GLY A 95 3.96 1.68 -4.72
N LYS A 96 5.29 1.85 -4.71
CA LYS A 96 5.98 2.75 -3.77
C LYS A 96 5.52 4.21 -3.96
N PHE A 97 5.52 4.69 -5.20
CA PHE A 97 5.11 6.05 -5.52
C PHE A 97 3.65 6.32 -5.14
N PHE A 98 2.72 5.48 -5.60
CA PHE A 98 1.30 5.64 -5.31
C PHE A 98 0.97 5.47 -3.83
N GLY A 99 1.62 4.53 -3.14
CA GLY A 99 1.44 4.36 -1.70
C GLY A 99 1.89 5.60 -0.93
N PHE A 100 3.09 6.11 -1.21
CA PHE A 100 3.60 7.33 -0.58
C PHE A 100 2.73 8.55 -0.91
N ALA A 101 2.47 8.81 -2.19
CA ALA A 101 1.67 9.95 -2.64
C ALA A 101 0.25 9.93 -2.06
N SER A 102 -0.42 8.78 -2.06
CA SER A 102 -1.77 8.65 -1.51
C SER A 102 -1.80 8.84 -0.01
N SER A 103 -0.79 8.35 0.72
CA SER A 103 -0.69 8.57 2.17
C SER A 103 -0.41 10.03 2.53
N ALA A 104 0.44 10.73 1.78
CA ALA A 104 0.69 12.15 1.95
C ALA A 104 -0.57 12.98 1.64
N PHE A 105 -1.25 12.66 0.53
CA PHE A 105 -2.51 13.28 0.17
C PHE A 105 -3.60 13.04 1.23
N LEU A 106 -3.66 11.82 1.79
CA LEU A 106 -4.57 11.48 2.88
C LEU A 106 -4.32 12.36 4.12
N CYS A 107 -3.05 12.58 4.50
CA CYS A 107 -2.70 13.48 5.59
C CYS A 107 -3.18 14.91 5.34
N VAL A 108 -3.01 15.43 4.12
CA VAL A 108 -3.46 16.78 3.74
C VAL A 108 -4.99 16.89 3.79
N VAL A 109 -5.71 15.92 3.23
CA VAL A 109 -7.19 15.89 3.25
C VAL A 109 -7.72 15.84 4.70
N LEU A 110 -7.10 15.02 5.56
CA LEU A 110 -7.50 14.92 6.97
C LEU A 110 -7.13 16.18 7.76
N ALA A 111 -6.01 16.84 7.45
CA ALA A 111 -5.65 18.12 8.05
C ALA A 111 -6.68 19.21 7.71
N PHE A 112 -7.10 19.32 6.45
CA PHE A 112 -8.16 20.25 6.05
C PHE A 112 -9.48 19.92 6.74
N ALA A 113 -9.89 18.66 6.74
CA ALA A 113 -11.11 18.23 7.42
C ALA A 113 -11.07 18.57 8.92
N LEU A 114 -9.93 18.38 9.57
CA LEU A 114 -9.73 18.73 10.98
C LEU A 114 -9.88 20.23 11.21
N SER A 115 -9.27 21.06 10.37
CA SER A 115 -9.43 22.53 10.43
C SER A 115 -10.89 22.95 10.31
N PHE A 116 -11.64 22.42 9.33
CA PHE A 116 -13.06 22.74 9.18
C PHE A 116 -13.90 22.33 10.38
N VAL A 117 -13.65 21.16 10.95
CA VAL A 117 -14.36 20.68 12.15
C VAL A 117 -14.05 21.56 13.36
N MET A 118 -12.82 22.04 13.50
CA MET A 118 -12.44 22.98 14.57
C MET A 118 -13.12 24.33 14.43
N LEU A 119 -13.18 24.90 13.21
CA LEU A 119 -13.87 26.17 12.97
C LEU A 119 -15.37 26.09 13.26
N GLY A 120 -16.02 25.00 12.83
CA GLY A 120 -17.46 24.84 13.01
C GLY A 120 -17.89 24.35 14.40
N ARG A 121 -16.95 24.14 15.34
CA ARG A 121 -17.19 23.58 16.69
C ARG A 121 -18.04 22.29 16.66
N LEU A 122 -17.94 21.49 15.59
CA LEU A 122 -18.73 20.28 15.47
C LEU A 122 -18.22 19.22 16.45
N GLY A 123 -19.14 18.50 17.09
CA GLY A 123 -18.79 17.31 17.87
C GLY A 123 -18.06 16.29 16.99
N GLY A 124 -17.03 15.64 17.55
CA GLY A 124 -16.24 14.62 16.84
C GLY A 124 -14.81 15.03 16.46
N THR A 125 -14.35 16.22 16.87
CA THR A 125 -12.95 16.68 16.74
C THR A 125 -11.94 15.61 17.17
N ALA A 126 -12.16 14.96 18.32
CA ALA A 126 -11.25 13.93 18.83
C ALA A 126 -11.09 12.72 17.89
N SER A 127 -12.16 12.31 17.19
CA SER A 127 -12.09 11.19 16.24
C SER A 127 -11.33 11.57 14.97
N MET A 128 -11.56 12.78 14.47
CA MET A 128 -10.86 13.30 13.29
C MET A 128 -9.39 13.59 13.57
N ALA A 129 -9.07 14.17 14.73
CA ALA A 129 -7.70 14.36 15.18
C ALA A 129 -6.99 13.01 15.31
N GLY A 130 -7.63 12.02 15.94
CA GLY A 130 -7.09 10.66 16.03
C GLY A 130 -6.82 10.04 14.66
N ALA A 131 -7.75 10.18 13.70
CA ALA A 131 -7.55 9.68 12.34
C ALA A 131 -6.36 10.37 11.63
N PHE A 132 -6.21 11.69 11.81
CA PHE A 132 -5.07 12.45 11.29
C PHE A 132 -3.74 11.98 11.87
N PHE A 133 -3.65 11.77 13.18
CA PHE A 133 -2.43 11.23 13.78
C PHE A 133 -2.10 9.83 13.26
N TRP A 134 -3.11 8.96 13.12
CA TRP A 134 -2.90 7.64 12.53
C TRP A 134 -2.49 7.70 11.04
N SER A 135 -2.96 8.67 10.25
CA SER A 135 -2.48 8.84 8.87
C SER A 135 -1.04 9.33 8.81
N VAL A 136 -0.61 10.17 9.75
CA VAL A 136 0.80 10.58 9.87
C VAL A 136 1.69 9.39 10.23
N VAL A 137 1.26 8.55 11.18
CA VAL A 137 1.96 7.30 11.51
C VAL A 137 2.04 6.37 10.28
N LEU A 138 0.97 6.27 9.51
CA LEU A 138 0.93 5.49 8.27
C LEU A 138 1.91 6.03 7.22
N LEU A 139 1.97 7.35 7.02
CA LEU A 139 2.95 8.01 6.14
C LEU A 139 4.38 7.75 6.62
N ALA A 140 4.63 7.84 7.93
CA ALA A 140 5.93 7.53 8.51
C ALA A 140 6.30 6.05 8.28
N ALA A 141 5.37 5.10 8.43
CA ALA A 141 5.63 3.68 8.20
C ALA A 141 5.90 3.34 6.72
N LEU A 142 5.30 4.08 5.78
CA LEU A 142 5.53 3.94 4.34
C LEU A 142 6.84 4.59 3.88
N THR A 143 7.32 5.60 4.60
CA THR A 143 8.56 6.30 4.26
C THR A 143 9.74 5.31 4.23
N PRO A 144 10.51 5.23 3.12
CA PRO A 144 11.66 4.36 3.03
C PRO A 144 12.84 4.94 3.81
N TRP A 145 12.80 4.84 5.14
CA TRP A 145 13.83 5.39 6.03
C TRP A 145 15.24 4.91 5.70
N GLN A 146 15.39 3.68 5.19
CA GLN A 146 16.68 3.15 4.75
C GLN A 146 17.31 3.94 3.58
N GLN A 147 16.51 4.60 2.74
CA GLN A 147 17.00 5.43 1.63
C GLN A 147 17.36 6.85 2.07
N ILE A 148 16.74 7.32 3.16
CA ILE A 148 16.97 8.66 3.70
C ILE A 148 18.20 8.66 4.61
N TYR A 149 18.36 7.60 5.42
CA TYR A 149 19.43 7.49 6.40
C TYR A 149 20.05 6.10 6.39
N ALA A 150 21.31 6.01 5.96
CA ALA A 150 22.03 4.75 5.77
C ALA A 150 22.23 3.93 7.07
N GLY A 151 22.14 4.56 8.24
CA GLY A 151 22.20 3.91 9.55
C GLY A 151 20.83 3.70 10.21
N SER A 152 19.73 3.79 9.46
CA SER A 152 18.39 3.75 10.02
C SER A 152 18.09 2.39 10.63
N PHE A 153 17.68 2.37 11.90
CA PHE A 153 17.08 1.20 12.54
C PHE A 153 15.65 0.95 12.04
N ALA A 154 14.98 2.00 11.55
CA ALA A 154 13.63 1.90 11.00
C ALA A 154 13.71 1.51 9.52
N CYS A 155 12.92 0.50 9.12
CA CYS A 155 12.74 0.12 7.73
C CYS A 155 11.31 0.49 7.31
N GLY A 156 11.17 1.11 6.14
CA GLY A 156 9.85 1.38 5.58
C GLY A 156 9.16 0.10 5.14
N ALA A 157 7.83 0.12 5.04
CA ALA A 157 7.06 -1.02 4.55
C ALA A 157 7.29 -1.29 3.05
N SER A 158 7.60 -0.25 2.26
CA SER A 158 7.91 -0.42 0.85
C SER A 158 9.35 -0.90 0.62
N PHE A 159 9.56 -1.72 -0.41
CA PHE A 159 10.87 -2.21 -0.80
C PHE A 159 11.07 -2.13 -2.33
N ASN A 160 12.32 -2.09 -2.75
CA ASN A 160 12.70 -2.16 -4.17
C ASN A 160 13.04 -3.61 -4.56
N LEU A 161 12.98 -3.92 -5.86
CA LEU A 161 13.29 -5.26 -6.37
C LEU A 161 14.73 -5.69 -6.03
N GLY A 162 15.71 -4.81 -6.22
CA GLY A 162 17.11 -5.12 -5.91
C GLY A 162 17.37 -5.40 -4.42
N GLU A 163 16.60 -4.77 -3.53
CA GLU A 163 16.67 -5.04 -2.09
C GLU A 163 16.03 -6.39 -1.74
N LEU A 164 14.93 -6.75 -2.40
CA LEU A 164 14.32 -8.07 -2.26
C LEU A 164 15.26 -9.17 -2.77
N GLU A 165 15.83 -9.00 -3.96
CA GLU A 165 16.78 -9.95 -4.55
C GLU A 165 18.00 -10.17 -3.65
N SER A 166 18.61 -9.10 -3.12
CA SER A 166 19.80 -9.21 -2.27
C SER A 166 19.54 -9.99 -0.97
N HIS A 167 18.38 -9.78 -0.35
CA HIS A 167 17.99 -10.50 0.86
C HIS A 167 17.57 -11.94 0.58
N LEU A 168 16.90 -12.20 -0.55
CA LEU A 168 16.50 -13.56 -0.93
C LEU A 168 17.69 -14.43 -1.34
N ARG A 169 18.70 -13.89 -2.04
CA ARG A 169 19.94 -14.63 -2.34
C ARG A 169 20.64 -15.13 -1.09
N ALA A 170 20.56 -14.36 0.00
CA ALA A 170 21.15 -14.76 1.26
C ALA A 170 20.37 -15.87 1.99
N VAL A 171 19.16 -16.22 1.55
CA VAL A 171 18.23 -17.09 2.29
C VAL A 171 17.82 -18.32 1.48
N LYS A 172 17.59 -18.18 0.17
CA LYS A 172 17.24 -19.29 -0.72
C LYS A 172 18.49 -20.12 -1.05
N PRO A 173 18.52 -21.43 -0.72
CA PRO A 173 19.65 -22.31 -1.08
C PRO A 173 19.84 -22.42 -2.60
N GLU A 174 18.73 -22.45 -3.35
CA GLU A 174 18.70 -22.54 -4.81
C GLU A 174 19.43 -21.38 -5.51
N TRP A 175 19.57 -20.24 -4.84
CA TRP A 175 20.24 -19.05 -5.37
C TRP A 175 21.68 -18.92 -4.85
N GLY A 176 22.26 -20.01 -4.33
CA GLY A 176 23.61 -20.05 -3.76
C GLY A 176 23.69 -19.62 -2.29
N GLY A 177 22.57 -19.59 -1.57
CA GLY A 177 22.56 -19.28 -0.14
C GLY A 177 23.23 -20.37 0.69
N ALA A 178 24.20 -19.99 1.54
CA ALA A 178 24.77 -20.88 2.55
C ALA A 178 23.72 -21.27 3.61
N GLU A 179 23.95 -22.34 4.39
CA GLU A 179 23.11 -22.68 5.54
C GLU A 179 23.00 -21.48 6.48
N THR A 180 21.85 -20.81 6.44
CA THR A 180 21.68 -19.53 7.15
C THR A 180 20.95 -19.70 8.46
N SER A 181 21.40 -18.93 9.45
CA SER A 181 20.75 -18.79 10.75
C SER A 181 19.26 -18.43 10.60
N LEU A 182 18.41 -19.08 11.40
CA LEU A 182 16.96 -18.84 11.48
C LEU A 182 16.61 -17.35 11.64
N LEU A 183 17.48 -16.58 12.29
CA LEU A 183 17.30 -15.15 12.51
C LEU A 183 17.26 -14.36 11.19
N ARG A 184 18.04 -14.76 10.19
CA ARG A 184 18.05 -14.10 8.87
C ARG A 184 16.76 -14.42 8.09
N HIS A 185 16.29 -15.66 8.16
CA HIS A 185 14.98 -16.05 7.62
C HIS A 185 13.87 -15.22 8.25
N LEU A 186 13.83 -15.13 9.59
CA LEU A 186 12.83 -14.33 10.30
C LEU A 186 12.86 -12.87 9.89
N HIS A 187 14.04 -12.26 9.78
CA HIS A 187 14.20 -10.87 9.39
C HIS A 187 13.61 -10.59 7.98
N VAL A 188 13.83 -11.49 7.01
CA VAL A 188 13.24 -11.38 5.67
C VAL A 188 11.71 -11.42 5.73
N TYR A 189 11.13 -12.38 6.45
CA TYR A 189 9.66 -12.47 6.56
C TYR A 189 9.04 -11.26 7.29
N VAL A 190 9.66 -10.82 8.38
CA VAL A 190 9.18 -9.65 9.12
C VAL A 190 9.21 -8.42 8.21
N ARG A 191 10.31 -8.21 7.49
CA ARG A 191 10.48 -7.04 6.65
C ARG A 191 9.57 -7.00 5.43
N PHE A 192 9.52 -8.08 4.65
CA PHE A 192 8.83 -8.06 3.35
C PHE A 192 7.35 -8.47 3.43
N PHE A 193 6.93 -9.13 4.51
CA PHE A 193 5.54 -9.56 4.69
C PHE A 193 4.86 -8.86 5.86
N MET A 194 5.45 -8.89 7.06
CA MET A 194 4.78 -8.33 8.25
C MET A 194 4.66 -6.81 8.20
N TYR A 195 5.64 -6.09 7.67
CA TYR A 195 5.57 -4.62 7.61
C TYR A 195 4.49 -4.10 6.64
N PRO A 196 4.40 -4.57 5.37
CA PRO A 196 3.26 -4.27 4.51
C PRO A 196 1.92 -4.68 5.10
N LEU A 197 1.86 -5.84 5.77
CA LEU A 197 0.63 -6.28 6.43
C LEU A 197 0.23 -5.33 7.58
N ALA A 198 1.20 -4.89 8.38
CA ALA A 198 0.98 -3.94 9.45
C ALA A 198 0.51 -2.58 8.91
N THR A 199 1.03 -2.11 7.77
CA THR A 199 0.56 -0.85 7.15
C THR A 199 -0.85 -0.99 6.57
N VAL A 200 -1.21 -2.16 6.02
CA VAL A 200 -2.61 -2.45 5.67
C VAL A 200 -3.50 -2.37 6.90
N MET A 201 -3.11 -2.99 8.02
CA MET A 201 -3.88 -2.90 9.28
C MET A 201 -3.99 -1.44 9.79
N LEU A 202 -2.92 -0.66 9.71
CA LEU A 202 -2.95 0.77 10.04
C LEU A 202 -3.93 1.54 9.14
N SER A 203 -3.97 1.25 7.84
CA SER A 203 -4.93 1.87 6.92
C SER A 203 -6.38 1.55 7.29
N VAL A 204 -6.65 0.34 7.78
CA VAL A 204 -7.97 -0.07 8.28
C VAL A 204 -8.32 0.69 9.55
N VAL A 205 -7.36 0.89 10.47
CA VAL A 205 -7.55 1.69 11.69
C VAL A 205 -7.89 3.15 11.33
N VAL A 206 -7.18 3.76 10.37
CA VAL A 206 -7.51 5.10 9.86
C VAL A 206 -8.94 5.12 9.32
N CYS A 207 -9.32 4.16 8.49
CA CYS A 207 -10.67 4.04 7.95
C CYS A 207 -11.72 3.94 9.08
N ALA A 208 -11.54 3.02 10.02
CA ALA A 208 -12.45 2.81 11.15
C ALA A 208 -12.63 4.08 11.99
N LYS A 209 -11.53 4.77 12.33
CA LYS A 209 -11.57 6.03 13.11
C LYS A 209 -12.35 7.12 12.39
N THR A 210 -12.21 7.21 11.07
CA THR A 210 -12.95 8.20 10.28
C THR A 210 -14.45 7.88 10.16
N LEU A 211 -14.80 6.59 10.02
CA LEU A 211 -16.19 6.14 9.97
C LEU A 211 -16.91 6.36 11.31
N ILE A 212 -16.23 6.07 12.43
CA ILE A 212 -16.76 6.33 13.78
C ILE A 212 -17.04 7.82 13.97
N GLY A 213 -16.14 8.68 13.49
CA GLY A 213 -16.35 10.13 13.50
C GLY A 213 -17.61 10.53 12.74
N SER A 214 -17.80 10.02 11.53
CA SER A 214 -18.97 10.32 10.68
C SER A 214 -20.29 9.92 11.34
N LYS A 215 -20.37 8.72 11.93
CA LYS A 215 -21.59 8.21 12.57
C LYS A 215 -22.02 9.01 13.80
N ARG A 216 -21.08 9.64 14.51
CA ARG A 216 -21.40 10.49 15.68
C ARG A 216 -22.01 11.82 15.27
N SER A 217 -21.54 12.40 14.16
CA SER A 217 -22.07 13.67 13.64
C SER A 217 -23.51 13.54 13.15
N GLU A 218 -23.86 12.41 12.53
CA GLU A 218 -25.22 12.13 12.04
C GLU A 218 -26.26 12.07 13.17
N LYS A 219 -25.91 11.53 14.34
CA LYS A 219 -26.83 11.46 15.50
C LYS A 219 -27.15 12.82 16.13
N ILE A 220 -26.28 13.81 15.97
CA ILE A 220 -26.42 15.12 16.63
C ILE A 220 -27.28 16.06 15.78
N LEU A 221 -27.33 15.83 14.46
CA LEU A 221 -28.13 16.61 13.53
C LEU A 221 -29.18 15.68 12.92
N PRO A 222 -30.29 15.37 13.62
CA PRO A 222 -31.44 14.79 12.95
C PRO A 222 -31.87 15.82 11.90
N VAL A 223 -31.55 15.53 10.64
CA VAL A 223 -31.96 16.33 9.50
C VAL A 223 -33.49 16.36 9.57
N ASN A 224 -34.04 17.51 9.93
CA ASN A 224 -35.48 17.73 10.01
C ASN A 224 -36.03 17.86 8.58
N GLU A 225 -35.90 16.79 7.80
CA GLU A 225 -36.34 16.69 6.40
C GLU A 225 -37.87 16.66 6.28
N THR A 226 -38.59 16.53 7.40
CA THR A 226 -40.05 16.44 7.44
C THR A 226 -40.77 17.80 7.34
N SER A 227 -40.08 18.94 7.41
CA SER A 227 -40.77 20.25 7.41
C SER A 227 -41.04 20.86 6.03
N SER A 228 -40.43 20.35 4.94
CA SER A 228 -40.67 20.90 3.60
C SER A 228 -41.87 20.31 2.85
N SER A 229 -42.44 19.21 3.33
CA SER A 229 -43.63 18.60 2.68
C SER A 229 -44.97 19.20 3.11
N GLU A 230 -45.04 20.00 4.18
CA GLU A 230 -46.30 20.58 4.67
C GLU A 230 -46.59 22.02 4.22
N GLN A 231 -45.67 22.72 3.53
CA GLN A 231 -45.89 24.10 3.08
C GLN A 231 -46.35 24.26 1.62
N SER A 232 -46.77 23.17 0.95
CA SER A 232 -47.34 23.21 -0.41
C SER A 232 -48.77 22.69 -0.50
N GLN A 233 -49.54 22.77 0.59
CA GLN A 233 -51.00 22.69 0.58
C GLN A 233 -51.57 23.99 1.15
#